data_AF-A0A9R0JMM9-F1
#
_entry.id   AF-A0A9R0JMM9-F1
#
_cell.length_a   1.000
_cell.length_b   1.000
_cell.length_c   1.000
_cell.angle_alpha   90.00
_cell.angle_beta   90.00
_cell.angle_gamma   90.00
#
_symmetry.space_group_name_H-M   'P 1'
#
loop_
_entity.id
_entity.type
_entity.pdbx_description
1 polymer ?
#
loop_
_entity_poly.entity_id
_entity_poly.type
_entity_poly.pdbx_seq_one_letter_code
_entity_poly.pdbx_strand_id
1 'polypeptide(L)'
;MVSEVVPRHGISGKEWVKLVRYWYSDKGKKLSECGKEARASQTQFHRSGSNSYANQQADYEDEHGVKMSLLALWIKTHSGKDGTFLPNTLTEDFVDDAKAKVESLKIVDPSKSQQELENEAFEDTMHGGKIPERPVGYGLGVRKSDVYGVHGVLRKNG
;
A
#
# COMPACT_ATOMS: atom_id res chain seq x y z
N MET A 1 -23.88 31.32 16.91
CA MET A 1 -22.47 31.67 17.17
C MET A 1 -21.75 30.38 17.52
N VAL A 2 -20.83 29.93 16.66
CA VAL A 2 -19.96 28.77 16.98
C VAL A 2 -18.85 29.32 17.87
N SER A 3 -18.76 28.85 19.11
CA SER A 3 -17.64 29.24 19.99
C SER A 3 -16.36 28.70 19.37
N GLU A 4 -15.45 29.60 19.00
CA GLU A 4 -14.14 29.26 18.44
C GLU A 4 -13.28 28.65 19.55
N VAL A 5 -13.40 27.34 19.74
CA VAL A 5 -12.50 26.57 20.62
C VAL A 5 -11.13 26.53 19.94
N VAL A 6 -10.28 27.50 20.28
CA VAL A 6 -8.89 27.57 19.80
C VAL A 6 -8.08 26.44 20.45
N PRO A 7 -7.32 25.63 19.67
CA PRO A 7 -6.44 24.60 20.22
C PRO A 7 -5.41 25.20 21.19
N ARG A 8 -5.22 24.57 22.36
CA ARG A 8 -4.40 25.13 23.45
C ARG A 8 -2.89 25.17 23.17
N HIS A 9 -2.36 24.41 22.20
CA HIS A 9 -0.93 24.36 21.93
C HIS A 9 -0.61 24.27 20.43
N GLY A 10 0.40 25.03 19.98
CA GLY A 10 1.05 24.88 18.67
C GLY A 10 0.38 25.58 17.47
N ILE A 11 -0.83 26.12 17.62
CA ILE A 11 -1.56 26.83 16.55
C ILE A 11 -2.16 28.11 17.13
N SER A 12 -1.84 29.26 16.56
CA SER A 12 -2.46 30.53 16.97
C SER A 12 -3.93 30.58 16.56
N GLY A 13 -4.75 31.35 17.29
CA GLY A 13 -6.17 31.53 16.93
C GLY A 13 -6.38 32.02 15.49
N LYS A 14 -5.46 32.85 14.96
CA LYS A 14 -5.51 33.32 13.56
C LYS A 14 -5.27 32.19 12.57
N GLU A 15 -4.32 31.30 12.85
CA GLU A 15 -4.06 30.12 12.01
C GLU A 15 -5.22 29.13 12.05
N TRP A 16 -5.83 28.96 13.23
CA TRP A 16 -7.04 28.14 13.39
C TRP A 16 -8.20 28.67 12.54
N VAL A 17 -8.52 29.97 12.64
CA VAL A 17 -9.58 30.59 11.84
C VAL A 17 -9.30 30.45 10.34
N LYS A 18 -8.03 30.60 9.92
CA LYS A 18 -7.63 30.41 8.51
C LYS A 18 -7.85 28.96 8.05
N LEU A 19 -7.50 27.98 8.87
CA LEU A 19 -7.71 26.56 8.58
C LEU A 19 -9.20 26.21 8.47
N VAL A 20 -10.01 26.67 9.43
CA VAL A 20 -11.47 26.44 9.42
C VAL A 20 -12.09 27.06 8.17
N ARG A 21 -11.75 28.32 7.84
CA ARG A 21 -12.23 28.97 6.60
C ARG A 21 -11.81 28.20 5.35
N TYR A 22 -10.60 27.64 5.32
CA TYR A 22 -10.15 26.81 4.22
C TYR A 22 -10.99 25.54 4.06
N TRP A 23 -11.29 24.81 5.15
CA TRP A 23 -12.12 23.62 5.10
C TRP A 23 -13.53 23.90 4.57
N TYR A 24 -14.11 25.05 4.92
CA TYR A 24 -15.44 25.46 4.44
C TYR A 24 -15.43 26.15 3.07
N SER A 25 -14.26 26.49 2.51
CA SER A 25 -14.14 27.04 1.16
C SER A 25 -14.52 26.01 0.09
N ASP A 26 -14.91 26.47 -1.10
CA ASP A 26 -15.24 25.57 -2.22
C ASP A 26 -14.07 24.66 -2.60
N LYS A 27 -12.83 25.18 -2.50
CA LYS A 27 -11.62 24.38 -2.71
C LYS A 27 -11.49 23.25 -1.68
N GLY A 28 -11.74 23.56 -0.40
CA GLY A 28 -11.69 22.58 0.69
C GLY A 28 -12.73 21.48 0.52
N LYS A 29 -13.97 21.87 0.20
CA LYS A 29 -15.08 20.94 -0.08
C LYS A 29 -14.78 20.04 -1.26
N LYS A 30 -14.34 20.61 -2.40
CA LYS A 30 -13.96 19.85 -3.59
C LYS A 30 -12.88 18.80 -3.28
N LEU A 31 -11.82 19.19 -2.57
CA LEU A 31 -10.77 18.23 -2.17
C LEU A 31 -11.31 17.16 -1.21
N SER A 32 -12.23 17.51 -0.32
CA SER A 32 -12.88 16.54 0.57
C SER A 32 -13.77 15.55 -0.20
N GLU A 33 -14.48 15.99 -1.23
CA GLU A 33 -15.32 15.14 -2.09
C GLU A 33 -14.45 14.18 -2.91
N CYS A 34 -13.42 14.70 -3.58
CA CYS A 34 -12.44 13.84 -4.28
C CYS A 34 -11.81 12.80 -3.34
N GLY A 35 -11.50 13.18 -2.09
CA GLY A 35 -10.96 12.26 -1.10
C GLY A 35 -11.97 11.23 -0.56
N LYS A 36 -13.28 11.48 -0.66
CA LYS A 36 -14.33 10.51 -0.35
C LYS A 36 -14.51 9.54 -1.52
N GLU A 37 -14.60 10.06 -2.74
CA GLU A 37 -14.71 9.27 -3.97
C GLU A 37 -13.51 8.33 -4.13
N ALA A 38 -12.29 8.84 -3.96
CA ALA A 38 -11.08 8.03 -4.05
C ALA A 38 -11.00 6.92 -3.00
N ARG A 39 -11.56 7.13 -1.80
CA ARG A 39 -11.67 6.07 -0.77
C ARG A 39 -12.76 5.07 -1.10
N ALA A 40 -13.88 5.52 -1.66
CA ALA A 40 -14.96 4.65 -2.09
C ALA A 40 -14.57 3.79 -3.30
N SER A 41 -13.66 4.26 -4.16
CA SER A 41 -13.13 3.50 -5.30
C SER A 41 -12.01 2.52 -4.92
N GLN A 42 -11.59 2.44 -3.66
CA GLN A 42 -10.63 1.43 -3.24
C GLN A 42 -11.30 0.06 -3.21
N THR A 43 -10.67 -0.91 -3.86
CA THR A 43 -11.20 -2.28 -4.01
C THR A 43 -10.27 -3.33 -3.42
N GLN A 44 -9.14 -2.94 -2.84
CA GLN A 44 -8.14 -3.82 -2.22
C GLN A 44 -7.91 -3.33 -0.80
N PHE A 45 -8.56 -3.99 0.16
CA PHE A 45 -8.55 -3.58 1.56
C PHE A 45 -7.61 -4.46 2.37
N HIS A 46 -6.62 -3.81 2.93
CA HIS A 46 -5.73 -4.39 3.91
C HIS A 46 -6.45 -4.77 5.21
N ARG A 47 -6.15 -5.95 5.76
CA ARG A 47 -6.81 -6.54 6.94
C ARG A 47 -5.91 -6.62 8.19
N SER A 48 -4.64 -6.23 8.12
CA SER A 48 -3.73 -6.36 9.28
C SER A 48 -3.87 -5.24 10.34
N GLY A 49 -4.84 -4.33 10.18
CA GLY A 49 -5.11 -3.25 11.13
C GLY A 49 -3.96 -2.23 11.19
N SER A 50 -3.46 -1.98 12.40
CA SER A 50 -2.34 -1.05 12.65
C SER A 50 -0.97 -1.65 12.34
N ASN A 51 -0.88 -2.94 12.03
CA ASN A 51 0.41 -3.57 11.74
C ASN A 51 0.84 -3.29 10.30
N SER A 52 1.89 -2.47 10.12
CA SER A 52 2.38 -2.07 8.79
C SER A 52 3.04 -3.23 8.04
N TYR A 53 3.22 -3.10 6.71
CA TYR A 53 4.01 -4.02 5.90
C TYR A 53 5.45 -4.17 6.42
N ALA A 54 6.07 -3.06 6.83
CA ALA A 54 7.43 -3.06 7.34
C ALA A 54 7.55 -3.88 8.64
N ASN A 55 6.60 -3.72 9.55
CA ASN A 55 6.55 -4.48 10.78
C ASN A 55 6.23 -5.96 10.51
N GLN A 56 5.26 -6.26 9.65
CA GLN A 56 4.95 -7.65 9.24
C GLN A 56 6.14 -8.37 8.60
N GLN A 57 6.98 -7.66 7.84
CA GLN A 57 8.23 -8.18 7.30
C GLN A 57 9.28 -8.38 8.40
N ALA A 58 9.47 -7.41 9.28
CA ALA A 58 10.43 -7.51 10.38
C ALA A 58 10.08 -8.68 11.31
N ASP A 59 8.82 -8.78 11.75
CA ASP A 59 8.32 -9.88 12.58
C ASP A 59 8.57 -11.25 11.91
N TYR A 60 8.34 -11.33 10.59
CA TYR A 60 8.56 -12.57 9.84
C TYR A 60 10.04 -12.92 9.69
N GLU A 61 10.90 -11.93 9.43
CA GLU A 61 12.35 -12.10 9.30
C GLU A 61 12.98 -12.53 10.64
N ASP A 62 12.52 -11.96 11.76
CA ASP A 62 12.95 -12.36 13.10
C ASP A 62 12.55 -13.81 13.43
N GLU A 63 11.37 -14.25 12.99
CA GLU A 63 10.86 -15.61 13.22
C GLU A 63 11.48 -16.67 12.29
N HIS A 64 11.72 -16.35 11.02
CA HIS A 64 12.09 -17.33 9.98
C HIS A 64 13.53 -17.19 9.47
N GLY A 65 14.22 -16.12 9.85
CA GLY A 65 15.57 -15.79 9.37
C GLY A 65 15.64 -15.34 7.91
N VAL A 66 14.49 -15.17 7.25
CA VAL A 66 14.37 -14.75 5.85
C VAL A 66 13.19 -13.80 5.68
N LYS A 67 13.27 -12.91 4.69
CA LYS A 67 12.17 -12.01 4.34
C LYS A 67 11.05 -12.75 3.63
N MET A 68 9.82 -12.28 3.81
CA MET A 68 8.67 -12.74 3.06
C MET A 68 8.78 -12.30 1.59
N SER A 69 8.23 -13.07 0.65
CA SER A 69 8.00 -12.57 -0.70
C SER A 69 6.91 -11.47 -0.70
N LEU A 70 6.88 -10.63 -1.73
CA LEU A 70 5.86 -9.60 -1.90
C LEU A 70 4.47 -10.21 -2.04
N LEU A 71 4.33 -11.32 -2.78
CA LEU A 71 3.07 -12.04 -2.92
C LEU A 71 2.61 -12.62 -1.57
N ALA A 72 3.51 -13.26 -0.82
CA ALA A 72 3.16 -13.81 0.49
C ALA A 72 2.80 -12.69 1.50
N LEU A 73 3.51 -11.57 1.47
CA LEU A 73 3.16 -10.39 2.28
C LEU A 73 1.78 -9.85 1.90
N TRP A 74 1.49 -9.73 0.61
CA TRP A 74 0.18 -9.31 0.12
C TRP A 74 -0.95 -10.22 0.61
N ILE A 75 -0.77 -11.55 0.46
CA ILE A 75 -1.73 -12.55 0.95
C ILE A 75 -1.92 -12.43 2.46
N LYS A 76 -0.84 -12.44 3.26
CA LYS A 76 -0.90 -12.34 4.72
C LYS A 76 -1.65 -11.10 5.18
N THR A 77 -1.50 -10.02 4.43
CA THR A 77 -2.01 -8.72 4.82
C THR A 77 -3.44 -8.43 4.33
N HIS A 78 -3.92 -9.15 3.31
CA HIS A 78 -5.27 -9.00 2.77
C HIS A 78 -6.20 -10.19 3.06
N SER A 79 -5.67 -11.30 3.58
CA SER A 79 -6.45 -12.42 4.08
C SER A 79 -6.84 -12.24 5.56
N GLY A 80 -7.92 -12.91 5.95
CA GLY A 80 -8.32 -13.03 7.35
C GLY A 80 -7.48 -14.08 8.08
N LYS A 81 -7.69 -14.22 9.38
CA LYS A 81 -7.05 -15.29 10.17
C LYS A 81 -7.40 -16.70 9.67
N ASP A 82 -8.54 -16.82 9.01
CA ASP A 82 -9.08 -18.00 8.35
C ASP A 82 -8.57 -18.18 6.90
N GLY A 83 -7.72 -17.27 6.41
CA GLY A 83 -7.18 -17.30 5.04
C GLY A 83 -8.14 -16.75 3.98
N THR A 84 -9.34 -16.29 4.35
CA THR A 84 -10.33 -15.79 3.39
C THR A 84 -10.04 -14.35 2.97
N PHE A 85 -10.33 -14.04 1.71
CA PHE A 85 -10.32 -12.66 1.22
C PHE A 85 -11.67 -11.99 1.44
N LEU A 86 -11.68 -10.65 1.44
CA LEU A 86 -12.93 -9.90 1.56
C LEU A 86 -13.78 -10.08 0.28
N PRO A 87 -15.08 -10.42 0.40
CA PRO A 87 -15.94 -10.55 -0.76
C PRO A 87 -16.13 -9.20 -1.45
N ASN A 88 -16.41 -9.24 -2.76
CA ASN A 88 -16.56 -8.04 -3.61
C ASN A 88 -15.30 -7.16 -3.66
N THR A 89 -14.12 -7.77 -3.51
CA THR A 89 -12.83 -7.12 -3.74
C THR A 89 -12.12 -7.80 -4.91
N LEU A 90 -11.16 -7.10 -5.51
CA LEU A 90 -10.31 -7.66 -6.59
C LEU A 90 -9.10 -8.43 -6.02
N THR A 91 -9.08 -8.70 -4.72
CA THR A 91 -7.91 -9.26 -4.04
C THR A 91 -7.68 -10.71 -4.43
N GLU A 92 -8.76 -11.50 -4.48
CA GLU A 92 -8.69 -12.93 -4.80
C GLU A 92 -8.27 -13.13 -6.26
N ASP A 93 -8.96 -12.48 -7.20
CA ASP A 93 -8.59 -12.46 -8.63
C ASP A 93 -7.12 -12.08 -8.84
N PHE A 94 -6.64 -11.03 -8.16
CA PHE A 94 -5.24 -10.61 -8.23
C PHE A 94 -4.27 -11.69 -7.73
N VAL A 95 -4.59 -12.35 -6.63
CA VAL A 95 -3.76 -13.42 -6.05
C VAL A 95 -3.71 -14.62 -6.99
N ASP A 96 -4.83 -14.97 -7.62
CA ASP A 96 -4.91 -16.06 -8.58
C ASP A 96 -4.11 -15.75 -9.86
N ASP A 97 -4.22 -14.53 -10.39
CA ASP A 97 -3.40 -14.07 -11.52
C ASP A 97 -1.90 -14.11 -11.19
N ALA A 98 -1.51 -13.64 -10.01
CA ALA A 98 -0.11 -13.68 -9.56
C ALA A 98 0.40 -15.13 -9.40
N LYS A 99 -0.40 -16.04 -8.82
CA LYS A 99 -0.02 -17.46 -8.70
C LYS A 99 0.12 -18.13 -10.05
N ALA A 100 -0.80 -17.88 -10.98
CA ALA A 100 -0.71 -18.40 -12.35
C ALA A 100 0.57 -17.90 -13.04
N LYS A 101 0.95 -16.64 -12.80
CA LYS A 101 2.20 -16.06 -13.30
C LYS A 101 3.43 -16.73 -12.65
N VAL A 102 3.43 -17.04 -11.36
CA VAL A 102 4.51 -17.80 -10.70
C VAL A 102 4.75 -19.15 -11.40
N GLU A 103 3.69 -19.91 -11.67
CA GLU A 103 3.80 -21.20 -12.37
C GLU A 103 4.35 -21.03 -13.79
N SER A 104 3.94 -19.97 -14.50
CA SER A 104 4.49 -19.67 -15.83
C SER A 104 6.00 -19.33 -15.78
N LEU A 105 6.43 -18.55 -14.79
CA LEU A 105 7.84 -18.15 -14.63
C LEU A 105 8.72 -19.34 -14.23
N LYS A 106 8.18 -20.24 -13.41
CA LYS A 106 8.87 -21.47 -12.98
C LYS A 106 9.21 -22.40 -14.16
N ILE A 107 8.38 -22.41 -15.20
CA ILE A 107 8.64 -23.18 -16.44
C ILE A 107 9.76 -22.51 -17.26
N VAL A 108 9.77 -21.18 -17.31
CA VAL A 108 10.73 -20.40 -18.12
C VAL A 108 12.11 -20.39 -17.47
N ASP A 109 12.17 -20.22 -16.15
CA ASP A 109 13.42 -20.16 -15.39
C ASP A 109 13.32 -20.97 -14.09
N PRO A 110 13.54 -22.30 -14.18
CA PRO A 110 13.48 -23.17 -13.01
C PRO A 110 14.66 -22.96 -12.04
N SER A 111 15.65 -22.12 -12.39
CA SER A 111 16.82 -21.86 -11.54
C SER A 111 16.56 -20.78 -10.48
N LYS A 112 15.56 -19.93 -10.70
CA LYS A 112 15.16 -18.89 -9.73
C LYS A 112 14.58 -19.52 -8.47
N SER A 113 14.87 -18.88 -7.35
CA SER A 113 14.24 -19.24 -6.08
C SER A 113 12.74 -18.96 -6.11
N GLN A 114 11.98 -19.69 -5.29
CA GLN A 114 10.54 -19.47 -5.15
C GLN A 114 10.21 -18.00 -4.82
N GLN A 115 11.02 -17.38 -3.95
CA GLN A 115 10.83 -15.99 -3.55
C GLN A 115 11.04 -15.01 -4.70
N GLU A 116 12.04 -15.22 -5.55
CA GLU A 116 12.28 -14.39 -6.73
C GLU A 116 11.13 -14.50 -7.74
N LEU A 117 10.63 -15.72 -7.99
CA LEU A 117 9.48 -15.98 -8.85
C LEU A 117 8.22 -15.28 -8.34
N GLU A 118 7.95 -15.37 -7.03
CA GLU A 118 6.80 -14.72 -6.39
C GLU A 118 6.88 -13.19 -6.43
N ASN A 119 8.07 -12.62 -6.22
CA ASN A 119 8.27 -11.18 -6.30
C ASN A 119 8.08 -10.66 -7.73
N GLU A 120 8.66 -11.36 -8.72
CA GLU A 120 8.53 -10.98 -10.12
C GLU A 120 7.08 -11.11 -10.60
N ALA A 121 6.40 -12.19 -10.26
CA ALA A 121 4.99 -12.37 -10.57
C ALA A 121 4.12 -11.28 -9.94
N PHE A 122 4.36 -10.92 -8.68
CA PHE A 122 3.63 -9.85 -8.01
C PHE A 122 3.82 -8.50 -8.70
N GLU A 123 5.06 -8.11 -8.98
CA GLU A 123 5.38 -6.84 -9.63
C GLU A 123 4.79 -6.78 -11.06
N ASP A 124 4.87 -7.88 -11.82
CA ASP A 124 4.26 -7.96 -13.14
C ASP A 124 2.74 -7.83 -13.09
N THR A 125 2.06 -8.54 -12.18
CA THR A 125 0.59 -8.47 -12.05
C THR A 125 0.14 -7.10 -11.54
N MET A 126 0.86 -6.52 -10.57
CA MET A 126 0.47 -5.25 -9.93
C MET A 126 0.77 -4.02 -10.79
N HIS A 127 1.85 -4.08 -11.57
CA HIS A 127 2.41 -2.90 -12.24
C HIS A 127 2.57 -3.08 -13.76
N GLY A 128 2.31 -4.28 -14.30
CA GLY A 128 2.43 -4.56 -15.73
C GLY A 128 3.86 -4.32 -16.25
N GLY A 129 4.87 -4.60 -15.41
CA GLY A 129 6.28 -4.33 -15.71
C GLY A 129 6.65 -2.84 -15.72
N LYS A 130 5.78 -1.94 -15.22
CA LYS A 130 6.03 -0.48 -15.18
C LYS A 130 5.83 0.08 -13.78
N ILE A 131 6.89 0.62 -13.19
CA ILE A 131 6.77 1.33 -11.90
C ILE A 131 5.73 2.46 -12.03
N PRO A 132 4.63 2.42 -11.24
CA PRO A 132 3.60 3.45 -11.28
C PRO A 132 4.09 4.75 -10.66
N GLU A 133 3.47 5.88 -10.99
CA GLU A 133 3.85 7.20 -10.43
C GLU A 133 3.82 7.20 -8.89
N ARG A 134 2.90 6.43 -8.31
CA ARG A 134 2.76 6.19 -6.87
C ARG A 134 2.78 4.69 -6.58
N PRO A 135 3.95 4.14 -6.23
CA PRO A 135 4.13 2.74 -5.87
C PRO A 135 3.27 2.34 -4.66
N VAL A 136 2.60 1.18 -4.75
CA VAL A 136 1.76 0.64 -3.68
C VAL A 136 2.64 -0.13 -2.68
N GLY A 137 2.29 -0.12 -1.40
CA GLY A 137 3.00 -0.89 -0.36
C GLY A 137 4.24 -0.20 0.24
N TYR A 138 4.72 0.90 -0.36
CA TYR A 138 5.90 1.65 0.10
C TYR A 138 5.59 2.80 1.07
N GLY A 139 4.32 3.01 1.40
CA GLY A 139 3.87 4.08 2.29
C GLY A 139 3.56 5.42 1.59
N LEU A 140 3.07 6.38 2.37
CA LEU A 140 2.65 7.69 1.87
C LEU A 140 3.86 8.54 1.46
N GLY A 141 3.83 9.06 0.23
CA GLY A 141 4.81 10.02 -0.28
C GLY A 141 5.89 9.42 -1.20
N VAL A 142 5.98 8.09 -1.28
CA VAL A 142 6.88 7.41 -2.22
C VAL A 142 6.43 7.65 -3.65
N ARG A 143 7.37 8.06 -4.49
CA ARG A 143 7.18 8.31 -5.92
C ARG A 143 7.94 7.28 -6.73
N LYS A 144 7.60 7.17 -8.01
CA LYS A 144 8.37 6.40 -8.99
C LYS A 144 9.88 6.67 -8.94
N SER A 145 10.27 7.93 -8.75
CA SER A 145 11.68 8.34 -8.67
C SER A 145 12.42 7.80 -7.43
N ASP A 146 11.71 7.27 -6.45
CA ASP A 146 12.31 6.78 -5.20
C ASP A 146 12.52 5.25 -5.26
N VAL A 147 11.99 4.60 -6.29
CA VAL A 147 11.95 3.14 -6.47
C VAL A 147 12.91 2.77 -7.60
N TYR A 148 13.95 2.00 -7.28
CA TYR A 148 15.01 1.62 -8.22
C TYR A 148 15.20 0.10 -8.30
N GLY A 149 15.59 -0.39 -9.49
CA GLY A 149 15.89 -1.81 -9.74
C GLY A 149 14.67 -2.68 -10.06
N VAL A 150 14.92 -3.94 -10.42
CA VAL A 150 13.91 -4.94 -10.89
C VAL A 150 12.91 -5.34 -9.78
N HIS A 151 13.18 -4.99 -8.51
CA HIS A 151 12.35 -5.31 -7.35
C HIS A 151 11.98 -4.08 -6.50
N GLY A 152 12.11 -2.88 -7.04
CA GLY A 152 11.62 -1.66 -6.40
C GLY A 152 12.22 -1.31 -5.04
N VAL A 153 13.53 -1.54 -4.85
CA VAL A 153 14.17 -1.28 -3.55
C VAL A 153 14.25 0.24 -3.28
N LEU A 154 13.67 0.70 -2.17
CA LEU A 154 13.87 2.06 -1.67
C LEU A 154 15.31 2.24 -1.21
N ARG A 155 16.04 3.22 -1.76
CA ARG A 155 17.28 3.68 -1.12
C ARG A 155 16.92 4.53 0.09
N LYS A 156 17.44 4.17 1.26
CA LYS A 156 17.59 5.13 2.36
C LYS A 156 18.62 6.15 1.87
N ASN A 157 18.21 7.42 1.71
CA ASN A 157 19.16 8.48 1.38
C ASN A 157 20.29 8.47 2.41
N GLY A 158 21.54 8.41 1.92
CA GLY A 158 22.73 8.73 2.71
C GLY A 158 22.80 10.21 3.00
#